data_AF-A0A2E1KJ69-F1
#
_entry.id   AF-A0A2E1KJ69-F1
#
_cell.length_a   1.000
_cell.length_b   1.000
_cell.length_c   1.000
_cell.angle_alpha   90.00
_cell.angle_beta   90.00
_cell.angle_gamma   90.00
#
_symmetry.space_group_name_H-M   'P 1'
#
loop_
_entity.id
_entity.type
_entity.pdbx_description
1 polymer ?
#
loop_
_entity_poly.entity_id
_entity_poly.type
_entity_poly.pdbx_seq_one_letter_code
_entity_poly.pdbx_strand_id
1 'polypeptide(L)'
;MTTNSIATPRWCKSESPKAPQLKAHRDRKPLALASPVRHRLKPAAKSGSDGLPAEPQSAPALHIGFTNPAGDRPHTIDQTAIGDIGNVVGKLWCRADDSMLRVYPFSSTRSSRLAMTALRHLLSMIVLGTGVAPSVALAQWQTHEVRQLNGKSEALRLPARFQIVTESWDRVVAVPFLVNMPEKDRLLLLVGCDYPHRAFVLTSDDRGATWTDPRPARIGGNGKPSIGMGTGLAYLGGGKLVFYADGILTPDHPSRWFSDDYGRTWGRSSEIGPSSDNTPWYIWDPPLVDRDPQTRKLTRLAETGYHQSGANSQAYIRFSTDAGQNWGQSIKVPQWHGVNEVSLFRTANGNLLAACRTDVPQRLTGKTLDHFEGLGTSHSRDDGRTWSTVQKLYDYGRHHPSLVLMPNRNIVMTYVVRLGYVDDSSGFPQFGIEAVVSRDHGMTWDLDHRYLLHVWSGKRTGKTYWWPSSQATSSTRSPDGTILTAFGTGYRIQAGKQSPQAPRDVGLIEWRLNTKPVNADRTVRDATFDSDLRNVFDPGE
;
A
#
# COMPACT_ATOMS: atom_id res chain seq x y z
N MET A 1 39.87 53.45 -34.10
CA MET A 1 41.24 53.23 -33.59
C MET A 1 41.52 51.73 -33.61
N THR A 2 42.55 51.33 -34.37
CA THR A 2 43.41 50.12 -34.23
C THR A 2 42.74 48.73 -34.09
N THR A 3 42.66 47.87 -35.12
CA THR A 3 43.65 47.01 -35.84
C THR A 3 43.84 45.59 -35.29
N ASN A 4 43.73 44.61 -36.22
CA ASN A 4 44.47 43.34 -36.34
C ASN A 4 44.22 42.22 -35.30
N SER A 5 44.42 40.92 -35.55
CA SER A 5 44.53 40.04 -36.72
C SER A 5 44.69 38.60 -36.18
N ILE A 6 44.09 37.61 -36.85
CA ILE A 6 44.53 36.22 -37.13
C ILE A 6 45.58 35.56 -36.20
N ALA A 7 45.26 34.37 -35.64
CA ALA A 7 46.12 33.17 -35.67
C ALA A 7 45.41 31.89 -35.16
N THR A 8 45.38 30.86 -36.01
CA THR A 8 45.26 29.43 -35.63
C THR A 8 46.55 28.91 -34.96
N PRO A 9 46.47 27.82 -34.18
CA PRO A 9 47.39 26.72 -34.44
C PRO A 9 46.79 25.30 -34.36
N ARG A 10 47.60 24.37 -34.87
CA ARG A 10 47.40 22.94 -35.18
C ARG A 10 47.26 22.01 -33.97
N TRP A 11 46.54 20.91 -34.23
CA TRP A 11 46.78 19.50 -33.86
C TRP A 11 47.59 19.16 -32.60
N CYS A 12 46.94 18.47 -31.67
CA CYS A 12 47.58 17.42 -30.87
C CYS A 12 46.59 16.25 -30.62
N LYS A 13 47.12 15.03 -30.72
CA LYS A 13 46.46 13.74 -30.56
C LYS A 13 46.21 13.41 -29.08
N SER A 14 45.06 12.81 -28.75
CA SER A 14 44.87 11.90 -27.61
C SER A 14 43.67 10.99 -27.89
N GLU A 15 43.92 9.74 -28.27
CA GLU A 15 43.76 8.54 -27.44
C GLU A 15 42.31 8.23 -27.01
N SER A 16 41.66 7.39 -27.83
CA SER A 16 40.40 6.72 -27.53
C SER A 16 40.61 5.58 -26.53
N PRO A 17 39.77 5.42 -25.49
CA PRO A 17 39.81 4.24 -24.64
C PRO A 17 39.24 3.01 -25.37
N LYS A 18 40.02 1.93 -25.34
CA LYS A 18 39.73 0.62 -25.92
C LYS A 18 38.51 -0.03 -25.26
N ALA A 19 37.58 -0.51 -26.08
CA ALA A 19 36.54 -1.45 -25.68
C ALA A 19 37.15 -2.84 -25.38
N PRO A 20 36.66 -3.58 -24.36
CA PRO A 20 37.11 -4.94 -24.12
C PRO A 20 36.49 -5.92 -25.12
N GLN A 21 37.35 -6.64 -25.84
CA GLN A 21 36.98 -7.76 -26.71
C GLN A 21 36.45 -8.94 -25.88
N LEU A 22 35.19 -9.32 -26.11
CA LEU A 22 34.65 -10.60 -25.67
C LEU A 22 35.15 -11.72 -26.60
N LYS A 23 35.91 -12.65 -26.01
CA LYS A 23 36.34 -13.90 -26.65
C LYS A 23 35.12 -14.79 -26.91
N ALA A 24 34.88 -15.10 -28.18
CA ALA A 24 33.97 -16.15 -28.60
C ALA A 24 34.62 -17.52 -28.37
N HIS A 25 33.98 -18.37 -27.56
CA HIS A 25 34.23 -19.81 -27.56
C HIS A 25 33.09 -20.48 -28.35
N ARG A 26 33.44 -21.02 -29.51
CA ARG A 26 32.69 -22.12 -30.16
C ARG A 26 33.10 -23.43 -29.49
N ASP A 27 32.10 -24.26 -29.19
CA ASP A 27 32.05 -25.69 -29.58
C ASP A 27 31.01 -26.43 -28.74
N ARG A 28 29.83 -26.69 -29.31
CA ARG A 28 28.99 -27.84 -28.91
C ARG A 28 28.28 -28.45 -30.13
N LYS A 29 28.53 -29.75 -30.31
CA LYS A 29 27.91 -30.67 -31.26
C LYS A 29 26.42 -30.89 -30.95
N PRO A 30 25.60 -31.28 -31.94
CA PRO A 30 24.17 -31.50 -31.75
C PRO A 30 23.89 -32.87 -31.12
N LEU A 31 22.98 -32.91 -30.14
CA LEU A 31 22.41 -34.14 -29.58
C LEU A 31 21.01 -34.35 -30.17
N ALA A 32 20.81 -35.57 -30.65
CA ALA A 32 19.63 -36.03 -31.37
C ALA A 32 18.37 -36.11 -30.50
N LEU A 33 17.24 -35.84 -31.15
CA LEU A 33 15.88 -36.04 -30.67
C LEU A 33 15.58 -37.53 -30.45
N ALA A 34 15.06 -37.87 -29.27
CA ALA A 34 14.39 -39.14 -29.02
C ALA A 34 12.96 -38.87 -28.50
N SER A 35 11.99 -39.45 -29.22
CA SER A 35 10.55 -39.43 -28.92
C SER A 35 10.22 -40.14 -27.61
N PRO A 36 9.15 -39.75 -26.89
CA PRO A 36 8.71 -40.46 -25.71
C PRO A 36 7.80 -41.65 -26.04
N VAL A 37 8.17 -42.81 -25.49
CA VAL A 37 7.40 -44.05 -25.45
C VAL A 37 6.22 -43.89 -24.46
N ARG A 38 5.03 -44.25 -24.92
CA ARG A 38 3.80 -44.34 -24.11
C ARG A 38 3.86 -45.55 -23.19
N HIS A 39 3.76 -45.34 -21.87
CA HIS A 39 3.38 -46.41 -20.94
C HIS A 39 1.87 -46.34 -20.61
N ARG A 40 1.16 -47.39 -21.04
CA ARG A 40 -0.17 -47.76 -20.55
C ARG A 40 -0.03 -48.29 -19.11
N LEU A 41 -0.82 -47.78 -18.19
CA LEU A 41 -1.17 -48.49 -16.96
C LEU A 41 -2.68 -48.79 -16.99
N LYS A 42 -3.00 -50.09 -16.91
CA LYS A 42 -4.36 -50.61 -16.65
C LYS A 42 -4.60 -50.66 -15.12
N PRO A 43 -5.87 -50.63 -14.68
CA PRO A 43 -6.24 -50.54 -13.28
C PRO A 43 -6.32 -51.92 -12.61
N ALA A 44 -6.04 -51.98 -11.32
CA ALA A 44 -6.37 -53.12 -10.47
C ALA A 44 -7.27 -52.65 -9.33
N ALA A 45 -8.50 -53.18 -9.32
CA ALA A 45 -9.43 -53.16 -8.21
C ALA A 45 -9.21 -54.39 -7.33
N LYS A 46 -9.49 -54.26 -6.02
CA LYS A 46 -9.98 -55.26 -5.03
C LYS A 46 -9.81 -54.63 -3.63
N SER A 47 -10.87 -54.30 -2.88
CA SER A 47 -11.84 -55.14 -2.12
C SER A 47 -11.32 -55.58 -0.73
N GLY A 48 -12.14 -55.35 0.30
CA GLY A 48 -12.02 -55.90 1.67
C GLY A 48 -11.76 -54.79 2.70
N SER A 49 -12.74 -54.34 3.49
CA SER A 49 -13.46 -54.96 4.62
C SER A 49 -12.81 -54.65 5.97
N ASP A 50 -13.62 -54.01 6.82
CA ASP A 50 -13.72 -54.08 8.29
C ASP A 50 -12.51 -53.74 9.17
N GLY A 51 -12.75 -52.79 10.08
CA GLY A 51 -11.89 -52.53 11.24
C GLY A 51 -12.12 -51.16 11.86
N LEU A 52 -13.12 -51.03 12.74
CA LEU A 52 -13.12 -49.98 13.77
C LEU A 52 -11.85 -50.13 14.63
N PRO A 53 -11.27 -49.03 15.11
CA PRO A 53 -11.36 -48.83 16.56
C PRO A 53 -11.47 -47.37 17.02
N ALA A 54 -12.16 -47.25 18.16
CA ALA A 54 -11.87 -46.44 19.34
C ALA A 54 -11.68 -44.90 19.23
N GLU A 55 -12.52 -44.20 19.99
CA GLU A 55 -12.28 -42.88 20.57
C GLU A 55 -10.87 -42.73 21.18
N PRO A 56 -10.27 -41.53 21.13
CA PRO A 56 -9.33 -41.11 22.14
C PRO A 56 -10.01 -40.21 23.16
N GLN A 57 -9.96 -40.68 24.41
CA GLN A 57 -10.21 -39.93 25.62
C GLN A 57 -9.27 -38.72 25.73
N SER A 58 -9.83 -37.66 26.28
CA SER A 58 -9.17 -36.47 26.80
C SER A 58 -8.05 -36.79 27.80
N ALA A 59 -6.90 -36.15 27.65
CA ALA A 59 -5.85 -36.04 28.67
C ALA A 59 -5.19 -34.64 28.62
N PRO A 60 -4.61 -34.15 29.73
CA PRO A 60 -4.62 -32.74 30.12
C PRO A 60 -3.44 -31.91 29.61
N ALA A 61 -3.62 -30.59 29.67
CA ALA A 61 -2.65 -29.57 29.35
C ALA A 61 -1.34 -29.73 30.16
N LEU A 62 -0.21 -29.78 29.44
CA LEU A 62 1.13 -29.71 30.00
C LEU A 62 1.67 -28.28 29.81
N HIS A 63 1.86 -27.55 30.92
CA HIS A 63 2.66 -26.33 30.97
C HIS A 63 4.13 -26.69 30.74
N ILE A 64 4.76 -26.12 29.70
CA ILE A 64 6.22 -26.14 29.54
C ILE A 64 6.72 -24.70 29.51
N GLY A 65 7.53 -24.38 30.53
CA GLY A 65 8.22 -23.11 30.68
C GLY A 65 9.41 -23.00 29.71
N PHE A 66 9.65 -21.78 29.24
CA PHE A 66 10.79 -21.44 28.40
C PHE A 66 12.07 -21.36 29.25
N THR A 67 13.03 -22.24 29.00
CA THR A 67 14.43 -22.07 29.40
C THR A 67 15.24 -21.58 28.20
N ASN A 68 15.93 -20.46 28.39
CA ASN A 68 16.83 -19.83 27.44
C ASN A 68 18.25 -20.43 27.60
N PRO A 69 18.94 -20.91 26.56
CA PRO A 69 20.35 -21.25 26.70
C PRO A 69 21.23 -20.03 26.40
N ALA A 70 22.04 -19.68 27.40
CA ALA A 70 23.13 -18.72 27.34
C ALA A 70 24.46 -19.40 26.95
N GLY A 71 25.40 -18.61 26.40
CA GLY A 71 26.81 -18.93 26.12
C GLY A 71 27.15 -18.60 24.65
N ASP A 72 28.03 -17.67 24.28
CA ASP A 72 29.34 -17.36 24.86
C ASP A 72 29.74 -15.86 24.81
N ARG A 73 30.80 -15.57 25.59
CA ARG A 73 31.27 -14.31 26.17
C ARG A 73 31.87 -13.23 25.23
N PRO A 74 32.06 -11.99 25.74
CA PRO A 74 32.51 -10.82 24.98
C PRO A 74 34.00 -10.51 25.12
N HIS A 75 34.54 -9.75 24.15
CA HIS A 75 35.78 -9.01 24.30
C HIS A 75 35.51 -7.58 24.79
N THR A 76 36.16 -7.25 25.91
CA THR A 76 36.34 -5.92 26.49
C THR A 76 37.20 -5.01 25.62
N ILE A 77 36.78 -3.76 25.43
CA ILE A 77 37.68 -2.62 25.36
C ILE A 77 37.15 -1.54 26.30
N ASP A 78 38.07 -1.11 27.16
CA ASP A 78 38.04 -0.09 28.18
C ASP A 78 38.10 1.31 27.57
N GLN A 79 37.27 2.25 28.04
CA GLN A 79 37.63 3.66 28.15
C GLN A 79 37.00 4.28 29.40
N THR A 80 37.89 4.63 30.30
CA THR A 80 37.74 5.37 31.55
C THR A 80 37.76 6.89 31.31
N ALA A 81 37.25 7.62 32.32
CA ALA A 81 37.31 9.07 32.58
C ALA A 81 36.38 9.94 31.70
N ILE A 82 35.44 10.71 32.25
CA ILE A 82 35.51 11.80 33.25
C ILE A 82 34.12 11.86 33.95
N GLY A 83 33.89 12.00 35.26
CA GLY A 83 34.64 12.61 36.34
C GLY A 83 33.84 13.78 36.94
N ASP A 84 33.14 13.51 38.06
CA ASP A 84 32.27 14.37 38.88
C ASP A 84 32.84 15.72 39.34
N ILE A 85 31.97 16.72 39.52
CA ILE A 85 31.94 17.74 40.61
C ILE A 85 30.45 18.18 40.73
N GLY A 86 29.72 18.26 41.85
CA GLY A 86 30.00 18.34 43.28
C GLY A 86 29.05 19.39 43.90
N ASN A 87 28.18 18.98 44.84
CA ASN A 87 27.24 19.82 45.61
C ASN A 87 27.93 20.90 46.46
N VAL A 88 27.36 22.13 46.55
CA VAL A 88 27.49 23.04 47.72
C VAL A 88 26.19 23.81 47.97
N VAL A 89 25.76 23.83 49.22
CA VAL A 89 24.61 24.55 49.81
C VAL A 89 25.06 25.95 50.29
N GLY A 90 24.20 26.99 50.17
CA GLY A 90 24.25 28.15 51.08
C GLY A 90 23.83 29.53 50.54
N LYS A 91 22.58 29.92 50.87
CA LYS A 91 22.08 31.25 51.33
C LYS A 91 22.93 32.52 51.04
N LEU A 92 22.32 33.59 50.47
CA LEU A 92 21.62 34.70 51.16
C LEU A 92 21.34 35.90 50.21
N TRP A 93 20.08 36.35 50.19
CA TRP A 93 19.52 37.73 50.10
C TRP A 93 19.97 38.78 49.06
N CYS A 94 18.96 39.37 48.39
CA CYS A 94 18.66 40.81 48.43
C CYS A 94 17.12 41.05 48.36
N ARG A 95 16.59 41.78 49.36
CA ARG A 95 15.33 42.59 49.37
C ARG A 95 15.50 43.78 48.40
N ALA A 96 14.53 44.62 48.01
CA ALA A 96 13.31 45.19 48.59
C ALA A 96 12.50 45.84 47.41
N ASP A 97 11.28 46.37 47.49
CA ASP A 97 10.35 46.67 48.58
C ASP A 97 8.95 46.94 47.98
N ASP A 98 7.94 46.79 48.84
CA ASP A 98 6.52 47.12 48.66
C ASP A 98 6.25 48.63 48.71
N SER A 99 5.11 49.06 48.15
CA SER A 99 4.31 50.10 48.82
C SER A 99 2.80 49.95 48.56
N MET A 100 2.07 49.86 49.68
CA MET A 100 0.63 49.91 49.83
C MET A 100 0.00 51.26 49.42
N LEU A 101 -1.30 51.30 49.08
CA LEU A 101 -2.35 51.84 49.97
C LEU A 101 -3.76 51.96 49.34
N ARG A 102 -4.74 51.64 50.20
CA ARG A 102 -6.14 52.13 50.32
C ARG A 102 -7.29 51.39 49.63
N VAL A 103 -8.00 50.66 50.49
CA VAL A 103 -9.42 50.33 50.42
C VAL A 103 -10.22 51.41 51.16
N TYR A 104 -11.37 51.82 50.61
CA TYR A 104 -12.50 52.39 51.34
C TYR A 104 -13.81 51.78 50.81
N PRO A 105 -14.74 51.35 51.68
CA PRO A 105 -16.09 50.94 51.30
C PRO A 105 -17.09 52.09 51.53
N PHE A 106 -18.07 52.29 50.66
CA PHE A 106 -19.34 52.94 51.04
C PHE A 106 -20.48 52.58 50.07
N SER A 107 -21.69 52.76 50.60
CA SER A 107 -22.92 52.05 50.33
C SER A 107 -23.85 52.66 49.25
N SER A 108 -24.80 51.80 48.86
CA SER A 108 -26.09 52.00 48.18
C SER A 108 -26.65 53.41 47.97
N THR A 109 -27.22 53.64 46.78
CA THR A 109 -28.63 54.09 46.62
C THR A 109 -29.15 53.83 45.21
N ARG A 110 -30.46 53.57 45.14
CA ARG A 110 -31.27 53.27 43.96
C ARG A 110 -31.50 54.53 43.09
N SER A 111 -31.76 54.25 41.80
CA SER A 111 -32.76 54.92 40.92
C SER A 111 -32.22 55.78 39.78
N SER A 112 -32.24 55.21 38.57
CA SER A 112 -32.72 55.81 37.30
C SER A 112 -32.31 54.86 36.16
N ARG A 113 -33.15 53.88 35.78
CA ARG A 113 -34.23 53.97 34.76
C ARG A 113 -33.77 54.56 33.41
N LEU A 114 -33.77 53.65 32.43
CA LEU A 114 -34.23 53.85 31.05
C LEU A 114 -33.43 54.80 30.16
N ALA A 115 -32.28 54.34 29.65
CA ALA A 115 -31.75 54.71 28.32
C ALA A 115 -30.44 53.98 27.96
N MET A 116 -30.33 52.66 28.15
CA MET A 116 -29.10 51.95 27.74
C MET A 116 -29.27 50.44 27.52
N THR A 117 -30.40 50.03 26.94
CA THR A 117 -30.71 48.61 26.66
C THR A 117 -31.06 48.33 25.20
N ALA A 118 -30.83 49.30 24.29
CA ALA A 118 -31.00 49.12 22.84
C ALA A 118 -29.68 49.14 22.05
N LEU A 119 -28.56 49.51 22.66
CA LEU A 119 -27.24 49.59 21.98
C LEU A 119 -26.26 48.48 22.39
N ARG A 120 -26.63 47.61 23.34
CA ARG A 120 -25.84 46.41 23.71
C ARG A 120 -26.26 45.14 22.97
N HIS A 121 -27.43 45.11 22.33
CA HIS A 121 -27.87 43.97 21.52
C HIS A 121 -27.54 44.09 20.02
N LEU A 122 -27.11 45.26 19.55
CA LEU A 122 -26.65 45.44 18.16
C LEU A 122 -25.13 45.24 17.97
N LEU A 123 -24.33 45.28 19.04
CA LEU A 123 -22.88 45.01 19.00
C LEU A 123 -22.50 43.56 19.38
N SER A 124 -23.43 42.72 19.82
CA SER A 124 -23.20 41.27 20.03
C SER A 124 -23.71 40.38 18.89
N MET A 125 -24.21 40.97 17.80
CA MET A 125 -24.58 40.27 16.56
C MET A 125 -23.56 40.49 15.42
N ILE A 126 -22.39 41.03 15.75
CA ILE A 126 -21.20 41.05 14.90
C ILE A 126 -20.07 40.34 15.66
N VAL A 127 -20.37 39.16 16.21
CA VAL A 127 -19.34 38.11 16.26
C VAL A 127 -19.27 37.61 14.85
N LEU A 128 -18.31 38.17 14.12
CA LEU A 128 -17.91 37.69 12.81
C LEU A 128 -17.89 36.17 12.85
N GLY A 129 -18.80 35.57 12.09
CA GLY A 129 -18.54 34.28 11.48
C GLY A 129 -17.34 34.44 10.55
N THR A 130 -16.14 34.49 11.13
CA THR A 130 -14.97 33.93 10.50
C THR A 130 -15.27 32.43 10.46
N GLY A 131 -16.09 32.02 9.49
CA GLY A 131 -16.04 30.66 9.01
C GLY A 131 -14.58 30.45 8.66
N VAL A 132 -13.90 29.65 9.46
CA VAL A 132 -12.60 29.11 9.09
C VAL A 132 -12.90 28.36 7.80
N ALA A 133 -12.68 29.04 6.67
CA ALA A 133 -12.67 28.35 5.39
C ALA A 133 -11.64 27.23 5.60
N PRO A 134 -12.03 25.95 5.48
CA PRO A 134 -11.08 24.87 5.65
C PRO A 134 -9.89 25.18 4.75
N SER A 135 -8.69 25.10 5.30
CA SER A 135 -7.49 25.29 4.51
C SER A 135 -7.52 24.22 3.43
N VAL A 136 -7.66 24.64 2.17
CA VAL A 136 -7.63 23.71 1.05
C VAL A 136 -6.17 23.57 0.69
N ALA A 137 -5.59 22.40 0.92
CA ALA A 137 -4.29 22.08 0.39
C ALA A 137 -4.42 22.03 -1.14
N LEU A 138 -3.75 22.96 -1.84
CA LEU A 138 -3.71 22.99 -3.30
C LEU A 138 -2.79 21.88 -3.81
N ALA A 139 -3.30 20.67 -3.92
CA ALA A 139 -2.64 19.64 -4.69
C ALA A 139 -2.80 19.99 -6.18
N GLN A 140 -1.71 20.26 -6.88
CA GLN A 140 -1.77 20.74 -8.27
C GLN A 140 -1.47 19.60 -9.23
N TRP A 141 -2.45 19.28 -10.08
CA TRP A 141 -2.23 18.39 -11.21
C TRP A 141 -1.12 18.92 -12.12
N GLN A 142 -0.09 18.12 -12.31
CA GLN A 142 0.99 18.33 -13.24
C GLN A 142 0.77 17.46 -14.49
N THR A 143 1.17 17.97 -15.66
CA THR A 143 1.24 17.15 -16.88
C THR A 143 2.16 15.96 -16.62
N HIS A 144 1.70 14.78 -17.00
CA HIS A 144 2.45 13.54 -16.85
C HIS A 144 2.29 12.66 -18.09
N GLU A 145 3.14 11.65 -18.20
CA GLU A 145 3.09 10.68 -19.29
C GLU A 145 3.09 9.26 -18.71
N VAL A 146 2.13 8.46 -19.14
CA VAL A 146 2.15 7.02 -18.94
C VAL A 146 2.75 6.38 -20.19
N ARG A 147 3.74 5.51 -20.00
CA ARG A 147 4.33 4.73 -21.09
C ARG A 147 3.67 3.35 -21.15
N GLN A 148 3.11 2.97 -22.28
CA GLN A 148 2.69 1.59 -22.52
C GLN A 148 3.76 0.89 -23.36
N LEU A 149 4.30 -0.22 -22.86
CA LEU A 149 5.22 -1.04 -23.63
C LEU A 149 4.52 -1.61 -24.87
N ASN A 150 5.33 -1.94 -25.89
CA ASN A 150 4.85 -2.46 -27.16
C ASN A 150 5.72 -3.64 -27.60
N GLY A 151 5.89 -4.64 -26.71
CA GLY A 151 6.88 -5.71 -26.91
C GLY A 151 8.28 -5.13 -27.12
N LYS A 152 8.97 -5.59 -28.17
CA LYS A 152 10.28 -5.04 -28.60
C LYS A 152 10.22 -3.75 -29.43
N SER A 153 9.02 -3.24 -29.72
CA SER A 153 8.84 -1.98 -30.46
C SER A 153 8.83 -0.79 -29.52
N GLU A 154 8.93 0.43 -30.07
CA GLU A 154 8.87 1.66 -29.29
C GLU A 154 7.61 1.73 -28.41
N ALA A 155 7.81 2.11 -27.15
CA ALA A 155 6.73 2.32 -26.21
C ALA A 155 5.80 3.47 -26.63
N LEU A 156 4.51 3.28 -26.41
CA LEU A 156 3.50 4.30 -26.68
C LEU A 156 3.42 5.26 -25.50
N ARG A 157 3.37 6.56 -25.81
CA ARG A 157 3.29 7.64 -24.83
C ARG A 157 1.85 8.13 -24.72
N LEU A 158 1.30 8.09 -23.52
CA LEU A 158 -0.11 8.43 -23.25
C LEU A 158 -0.18 9.64 -22.31
N PRO A 159 -1.02 10.64 -22.63
CA PRO A 159 -1.21 11.78 -21.75
C PRO A 159 -1.82 11.34 -20.42
N ALA A 160 -1.28 11.85 -19.33
CA ALA A 160 -1.74 11.60 -17.97
C ALA A 160 -1.57 12.86 -17.13
N ARG A 161 -2.08 12.80 -15.89
CA ARG A 161 -1.84 13.84 -14.88
C ARG A 161 -1.30 13.20 -13.62
N PHE A 162 -0.44 13.92 -12.91
CA PHE A 162 0.21 13.47 -11.70
C PHE A 162 0.15 14.54 -10.61
N GLN A 163 0.05 14.12 -9.36
CA GLN A 163 0.22 15.00 -8.20
C GLN A 163 0.69 14.20 -6.99
N ILE A 164 1.34 14.88 -6.05
CA ILE A 164 1.58 14.35 -4.70
C ILE A 164 0.64 15.04 -3.72
N VAL A 165 -0.36 14.30 -3.24
CA VAL A 165 -1.44 14.83 -2.38
C VAL A 165 -0.90 15.31 -1.04
N THR A 166 0.16 14.66 -0.55
CA THR A 166 0.73 14.91 0.78
C THR A 166 2.05 15.66 0.74
N GLU A 167 2.37 16.33 -0.38
CA GLU A 167 3.70 16.89 -0.61
C GLU A 167 4.12 17.87 0.48
N SER A 168 3.17 18.72 0.88
CA SER A 168 3.34 19.77 1.88
C SER A 168 3.35 19.27 3.33
N TRP A 169 3.08 17.98 3.57
CA TRP A 169 2.94 17.48 4.93
C TRP A 169 4.29 17.25 5.62
N ASP A 170 5.32 16.96 4.84
CA ASP A 170 6.66 16.61 5.33
C ASP A 170 6.65 15.54 6.44
N ARG A 171 5.81 14.50 6.24
CA ARG A 171 5.55 13.42 7.20
C ARG A 171 5.81 12.07 6.56
N VAL A 172 5.71 11.00 7.36
CA VAL A 172 5.63 9.65 6.81
C VAL A 172 4.17 9.33 6.53
N VAL A 173 3.76 9.42 5.26
CA VAL A 173 2.44 8.97 4.82
C VAL A 173 2.57 7.66 4.06
N ALA A 174 1.67 6.73 4.32
CA ALA A 174 1.78 5.39 3.79
C ALA A 174 0.45 4.69 3.45
N VAL A 175 0.55 3.65 2.63
CA VAL A 175 -0.50 2.65 2.34
C VAL A 175 -1.86 3.30 1.98
N PRO A 176 -1.96 3.97 0.81
CA PRO A 176 -3.19 4.64 0.44
C PRO A 176 -4.28 3.67 -0.03
N PHE A 177 -5.51 3.89 0.43
CA PHE A 177 -6.72 3.29 -0.14
C PHE A 177 -7.71 4.36 -0.58
N LEU A 178 -8.17 4.26 -1.83
CA LEU A 178 -9.00 5.24 -2.50
C LEU A 178 -10.34 4.62 -2.90
N VAL A 179 -11.44 5.29 -2.57
CA VAL A 179 -12.78 4.92 -3.04
C VAL A 179 -13.48 6.11 -3.68
N ASN A 180 -14.33 5.82 -4.66
CA ASN A 180 -15.26 6.79 -5.25
C ASN A 180 -16.68 6.55 -4.69
N MET A 181 -17.32 7.61 -4.23
CA MET A 181 -18.70 7.65 -3.75
C MET A 181 -19.54 8.45 -4.78
N PRO A 182 -20.10 7.76 -5.80
CA PRO A 182 -20.71 8.40 -6.96
C PRO A 182 -21.92 9.27 -6.62
N GLU A 183 -22.64 9.00 -5.54
CA GLU A 183 -23.80 9.79 -5.10
C GLU A 183 -23.44 11.24 -4.72
N LYS A 184 -22.15 11.52 -4.48
CA LYS A 184 -21.62 12.86 -4.20
C LYS A 184 -20.55 13.33 -5.18
N ASP A 185 -20.21 12.53 -6.19
CA ASP A 185 -18.97 12.68 -6.99
C ASP A 185 -17.73 12.91 -6.09
N ARG A 186 -17.66 12.14 -4.99
CA ARG A 186 -16.67 12.34 -3.93
C ARG A 186 -15.66 11.21 -3.88
N LEU A 187 -14.39 11.58 -3.83
CA LEU A 187 -13.31 10.67 -3.46
C LEU A 187 -13.08 10.70 -1.95
N LEU A 188 -12.78 9.53 -1.39
CA LEU A 188 -12.25 9.40 -0.02
C LEU A 188 -10.96 8.62 -0.09
N LEU A 189 -9.90 9.21 0.46
CA LEU A 189 -8.57 8.63 0.57
C LEU A 189 -8.28 8.32 2.04
N LEU A 190 -7.94 7.07 2.34
CA LEU A 190 -7.43 6.60 3.63
C LEU A 190 -5.90 6.45 3.52
N VAL A 191 -5.17 6.92 4.52
CA VAL A 191 -3.71 6.81 4.61
C VAL A 191 -3.27 6.47 6.04
N GLY A 192 -2.16 5.76 6.18
CA GLY A 192 -1.40 5.67 7.42
C GLY A 192 -0.46 6.87 7.58
N CYS A 193 -0.35 7.44 8.77
CA CYS A 193 0.47 8.63 9.04
C CYS A 193 1.36 8.45 10.28
N ASP A 194 2.65 8.80 10.13
CA ASP A 194 3.75 8.75 11.09
C ASP A 194 4.05 7.39 11.71
N TYR A 195 5.05 7.31 12.58
CA TYR A 195 5.30 6.15 13.44
C TYR A 195 5.01 6.48 14.92
N PRO A 196 4.31 5.61 15.66
CA PRO A 196 3.51 4.51 15.14
C PRO A 196 2.37 5.03 14.25
N HIS A 197 1.95 4.22 13.27
CA HIS A 197 0.96 4.64 12.28
C HIS A 197 -0.39 4.96 12.89
N ARG A 198 -1.05 5.97 12.31
CA ARG A 198 -2.43 6.37 12.60
C ARG A 198 -3.20 6.48 11.29
N ALA A 199 -4.44 6.01 11.27
CA ALA A 199 -5.32 6.17 10.12
C ALA A 199 -5.82 7.61 10.00
N PHE A 200 -5.59 8.23 8.84
CA PHE A 200 -6.10 9.55 8.46
C PHE A 200 -6.92 9.44 7.18
N VAL A 201 -7.89 10.33 7.02
CA VAL A 201 -8.71 10.43 5.82
C VAL A 201 -8.73 11.84 5.26
N LEU A 202 -8.87 11.92 3.94
CA LEU A 202 -9.06 13.14 3.16
C LEU A 202 -10.18 12.93 2.16
N THR A 203 -10.89 13.99 1.80
CA THR A 203 -11.91 13.94 0.76
C THR A 203 -11.62 14.94 -0.35
N SER A 204 -12.06 14.60 -1.55
CA SER A 204 -12.11 15.51 -2.69
C SER A 204 -13.50 15.44 -3.31
N ASP A 205 -14.07 16.61 -3.61
CA ASP A 205 -15.37 16.78 -4.29
C ASP A 205 -15.21 17.25 -5.74
N ASP A 206 -13.97 17.24 -6.26
CA ASP A 206 -13.59 17.72 -7.59
C ASP A 206 -12.62 16.74 -8.30
N ARG A 207 -12.81 15.45 -8.04
CA ARG A 207 -12.07 14.34 -8.66
C ARG A 207 -10.55 14.41 -8.44
N GLY A 208 -10.16 14.88 -7.27
CA GLY A 208 -8.79 14.93 -6.80
C GLY A 208 -8.07 16.22 -7.16
N ALA A 209 -8.74 17.22 -7.73
CA ALA A 209 -8.11 18.51 -8.02
C ALA A 209 -7.82 19.31 -6.73
N THR A 210 -8.62 19.15 -5.70
CA THR A 210 -8.35 19.68 -4.36
C THR A 210 -8.72 18.65 -3.29
N TRP A 211 -8.07 18.76 -2.14
CA TRP A 211 -8.27 17.87 -1.00
C TRP A 211 -8.51 18.67 0.27
N THR A 212 -9.39 18.16 1.13
CA THR A 212 -9.52 18.68 2.49
C THR A 212 -8.25 18.46 3.29
N ASP A 213 -8.03 19.28 4.31
CA ASP A 213 -7.05 18.97 5.35
C ASP A 213 -7.22 17.54 5.88
N PRO A 214 -6.11 16.84 6.19
CA PRO A 214 -6.20 15.51 6.73
C PRO A 214 -6.77 15.52 8.13
N ARG A 215 -7.67 14.58 8.38
CA ARG A 215 -8.22 14.34 9.71
C ARG A 215 -8.02 12.89 10.13
N PRO A 216 -7.78 12.62 11.42
CA PRO A 216 -7.77 11.27 11.93
C PRO A 216 -9.09 10.57 11.59
N ALA A 217 -9.01 9.32 11.11
CA ALA A 217 -10.19 8.47 11.00
C ALA A 217 -10.77 8.17 12.39
N ARG A 218 -9.89 8.12 13.41
CA ARG A 218 -10.26 7.85 14.80
C ARG A 218 -9.51 8.74 15.77
N ILE A 219 -10.21 9.13 16.83
CA ILE A 219 -9.67 9.82 17.98
C ILE A 219 -9.84 8.90 19.19
N GLY A 220 -8.76 8.66 19.93
CA GLY A 220 -8.77 7.86 21.15
C GLY A 220 -9.37 8.64 22.33
N GLY A 221 -9.59 7.95 23.45
CA GLY A 221 -10.16 8.57 24.66
C GLY A 221 -9.35 9.73 25.24
N ASN A 222 -8.07 9.85 24.86
CA ASN A 222 -7.19 10.96 25.24
C ASN A 222 -7.25 12.17 24.28
N GLY A 223 -8.18 12.18 23.31
CA GLY A 223 -8.32 13.25 22.33
C GLY A 223 -7.26 13.24 21.22
N LYS A 224 -6.34 12.27 21.20
CA LYS A 224 -5.30 12.14 20.17
C LYS A 224 -5.72 11.14 19.08
N PRO A 225 -5.16 11.23 17.86
CA PRO A 225 -5.39 10.22 16.84
C PRO A 225 -5.05 8.81 17.35
N SER A 226 -5.98 7.87 17.19
CA SER A 226 -5.77 6.47 17.61
C SER A 226 -4.65 5.84 16.81
N ILE A 227 -3.79 5.09 17.49
CA ILE A 227 -2.76 4.29 16.84
C ILE A 227 -3.45 3.12 16.12
N GLY A 228 -2.99 2.81 14.91
CA GLY A 228 -3.55 1.79 14.04
C GLY A 228 -3.40 2.20 12.59
N MET A 229 -2.86 1.29 11.77
CA MET A 229 -2.68 1.52 10.34
C MET A 229 -3.97 1.17 9.60
N GLY A 230 -4.39 2.02 8.66
CA GLY A 230 -5.49 1.68 7.74
C GLY A 230 -5.02 0.67 6.70
N THR A 231 -5.54 -0.56 6.71
CA THR A 231 -5.11 -1.66 5.80
C THR A 231 -6.15 -2.06 4.76
N GLY A 232 -7.25 -1.31 4.64
CA GLY A 232 -8.23 -1.46 3.57
C GLY A 232 -9.38 -0.46 3.72
N LEU A 233 -9.96 0.00 2.61
CA LEU A 233 -11.13 0.89 2.56
C LEU A 233 -12.09 0.44 1.46
N ALA A 234 -13.37 0.26 1.81
CA ALA A 234 -14.40 -0.11 0.85
C ALA A 234 -15.67 0.74 0.98
N TYR A 235 -16.26 1.09 -0.17
CA TYR A 235 -17.54 1.77 -0.25
C TYR A 235 -18.71 0.78 -0.37
N LEU A 236 -19.58 0.76 0.64
CA LEU A 236 -20.73 -0.14 0.76
C LEU A 236 -22.00 0.42 0.11
N GLY A 237 -22.01 1.69 -0.31
CA GLY A 237 -23.13 2.35 -0.98
C GLY A 237 -24.00 3.15 -0.02
N GLY A 238 -24.69 4.17 -0.51
CA GLY A 238 -25.59 5.00 0.31
C GLY A 238 -24.88 5.69 1.48
N GLY A 239 -23.63 6.13 1.29
CA GLY A 239 -22.81 6.76 2.33
C GLY A 239 -22.17 5.81 3.33
N LYS A 240 -22.40 4.50 3.20
CA LYS A 240 -21.81 3.49 4.09
C LYS A 240 -20.42 3.07 3.64
N LEU A 241 -19.48 2.98 4.58
CA LEU A 241 -18.11 2.51 4.34
C LEU A 241 -17.65 1.56 5.44
N VAL A 242 -16.64 0.78 5.10
CA VAL A 242 -15.83 0.04 6.07
C VAL A 242 -14.35 0.31 5.79
N PHE A 243 -13.56 0.46 6.85
CA PHE A 243 -12.10 0.36 6.77
C PHE A 243 -11.56 -0.59 7.83
N TYR A 244 -10.36 -1.13 7.58
CA TYR A 244 -9.66 -1.99 8.52
C TYR A 244 -8.55 -1.23 9.22
N ALA A 245 -8.54 -1.28 10.55
CA ALA A 245 -7.45 -0.80 11.38
C ALA A 245 -6.68 -2.03 11.88
N ASP A 246 -5.44 -2.18 11.44
CA ASP A 246 -4.56 -3.21 11.95
C ASP A 246 -4.03 -2.85 13.35
N GLY A 247 -4.05 -3.85 14.23
CA GLY A 247 -3.61 -3.78 15.62
C GLY A 247 -2.19 -4.31 15.85
N ILE A 248 -1.46 -4.79 14.84
CA ILE A 248 -0.10 -5.36 15.03
C ILE A 248 0.85 -4.40 15.80
N LEU A 249 0.63 -3.09 15.72
CA LEU A 249 1.45 -2.07 16.39
C LEU A 249 0.85 -1.54 17.71
N THR A 250 -0.24 -2.12 18.21
CA THR A 250 -0.96 -1.63 19.40
C THR A 250 -1.48 -2.75 20.29
N PRO A 251 -1.75 -2.47 21.58
CA PRO A 251 -2.52 -3.37 22.43
C PRO A 251 -3.97 -3.58 21.93
N ASP A 252 -4.49 -2.64 21.14
CA ASP A 252 -5.84 -2.71 20.59
C ASP A 252 -5.96 -3.86 19.58
N HIS A 253 -7.05 -4.62 19.66
CA HIS A 253 -7.35 -5.69 18.72
C HIS A 253 -7.61 -5.14 17.30
N PRO A 254 -7.14 -5.85 16.24
CA PRO A 254 -7.46 -5.47 14.87
C PRO A 254 -8.97 -5.38 14.70
N SER A 255 -9.43 -4.33 14.03
CA SER A 255 -10.85 -3.95 14.03
C SER A 255 -11.31 -3.43 12.68
N ARG A 256 -12.58 -3.70 12.35
CA ARG A 256 -13.30 -3.04 11.27
C ARG A 256 -14.00 -1.82 11.81
N TRP A 257 -13.96 -0.72 11.08
CA TRP A 257 -14.59 0.54 11.44
C TRP A 257 -15.58 0.92 10.36
N PHE A 258 -16.77 1.32 10.78
CA PHE A 258 -17.88 1.64 9.88
C PHE A 258 -18.22 3.12 9.93
N SER A 259 -18.50 3.67 8.76
CA SER A 259 -19.09 4.99 8.59
C SER A 259 -20.43 4.82 7.90
N ASP A 260 -21.41 5.64 8.29
CA ASP A 260 -22.74 5.73 7.66
C ASP A 260 -22.99 7.11 7.03
N ASP A 261 -21.94 7.95 6.96
CA ASP A 261 -22.04 9.38 6.65
C ASP A 261 -20.96 9.86 5.67
N TYR A 262 -20.62 9.02 4.69
CA TYR A 262 -19.61 9.31 3.66
C TYR A 262 -18.21 9.56 4.25
N GLY A 263 -17.87 8.80 5.29
CA GLY A 263 -16.57 8.78 5.94
C GLY A 263 -16.35 9.90 6.92
N ARG A 264 -17.36 10.76 7.19
CA ARG A 264 -17.22 11.91 8.10
C ARG A 264 -16.96 11.44 9.53
N THR A 265 -17.64 10.40 9.99
CA THR A 265 -17.43 9.80 11.31
C THR A 265 -17.26 8.28 11.22
N TRP A 266 -16.57 7.72 12.21
CA TRP A 266 -16.26 6.29 12.33
C TRP A 266 -16.53 5.84 13.77
N GLY A 267 -17.80 5.63 14.10
CA GLY A 267 -18.24 5.39 15.48
C GLY A 267 -18.45 3.92 15.84
N ARG A 268 -18.85 3.09 14.86
CA ARG A 268 -19.13 1.65 15.07
C ARG A 268 -17.91 0.83 14.67
N SER A 269 -17.54 -0.13 15.49
CA SER A 269 -16.49 -1.10 15.16
C SER A 269 -16.93 -2.54 15.42
N SER A 270 -16.19 -3.47 14.83
CA SER A 270 -16.28 -4.91 15.12
C SER A 270 -14.87 -5.48 15.12
N GLU A 271 -14.53 -6.31 16.10
CA GLU A 271 -13.23 -6.96 16.16
C GLU A 271 -13.02 -7.94 15.00
N ILE A 272 -11.77 -8.04 14.56
CA ILE A 272 -11.32 -9.04 13.60
C ILE A 272 -10.91 -10.28 14.41
N GLY A 273 -11.88 -11.18 14.59
CA GLY A 273 -11.64 -12.47 15.23
C GLY A 273 -10.70 -13.38 14.41
N PRO A 274 -10.11 -14.40 15.05
CA PRO A 274 -9.21 -15.35 14.40
C PRO A 274 -9.91 -16.13 13.28
N SER A 275 -9.12 -16.92 12.54
CA SER A 275 -9.65 -17.91 11.61
C SER A 275 -10.41 -19.04 12.36
N SER A 276 -11.12 -19.86 11.60
CA SER A 276 -11.80 -21.07 12.10
C SER A 276 -10.85 -22.17 12.58
N ASP A 277 -9.57 -22.13 12.21
CA ASP A 277 -8.52 -22.98 12.79
C ASP A 277 -7.78 -22.31 13.97
N ASN A 278 -8.36 -21.26 14.53
CA ASN A 278 -7.87 -20.50 15.69
C ASN A 278 -6.48 -19.88 15.48
N THR A 279 -6.14 -19.55 14.23
CA THR A 279 -4.91 -18.81 13.91
C THR A 279 -5.19 -17.30 13.83
N PRO A 280 -4.21 -16.45 14.17
CA PRO A 280 -4.32 -15.00 14.00
C PRO A 280 -4.74 -14.62 12.56
N TRP A 281 -5.61 -13.61 12.44
CA TRP A 281 -6.10 -13.09 11.17
C TRP A 281 -5.45 -11.75 10.85
N TYR A 282 -4.33 -11.76 10.13
CA TYR A 282 -3.74 -10.53 9.60
C TYR A 282 -4.52 -10.09 8.37
N ILE A 283 -4.87 -8.81 8.32
CA ILE A 283 -5.70 -8.26 7.25
C ILE A 283 -4.95 -7.19 6.48
N TRP A 284 -4.98 -7.35 5.17
CA TRP A 284 -4.47 -6.41 4.19
C TRP A 284 -5.37 -6.50 2.97
N ASP A 285 -5.64 -5.36 2.34
CA ASP A 285 -6.61 -5.15 1.25
C ASP A 285 -8.07 -5.00 1.71
N PRO A 286 -8.88 -4.21 0.97
CA PRO A 286 -10.30 -4.03 1.26
C PRO A 286 -11.11 -5.31 0.98
N PRO A 287 -12.30 -5.46 1.60
CA PRO A 287 -13.22 -6.53 1.21
C PRO A 287 -13.72 -6.30 -0.21
N LEU A 288 -13.98 -7.40 -0.92
CA LEU A 288 -14.82 -7.35 -2.11
C LEU A 288 -16.26 -7.04 -1.70
N VAL A 289 -16.84 -6.04 -2.36
CA VAL A 289 -18.24 -5.62 -2.18
C VAL A 289 -19.08 -6.18 -3.34
N ASP A 290 -19.78 -7.27 -3.10
CA ASP A 290 -20.74 -7.81 -4.07
C ASP A 290 -22.05 -7.04 -4.02
N ARG A 291 -22.60 -6.77 -5.19
CA ARG A 291 -23.89 -6.12 -5.34
C ARG A 291 -24.76 -6.89 -6.30
N ASP A 292 -26.04 -6.86 -6.02
CA ASP A 292 -27.05 -7.31 -6.98
C ASP A 292 -26.92 -6.46 -8.27
N PRO A 293 -26.81 -7.10 -9.45
CA PRO A 293 -26.52 -6.38 -10.69
C PRO A 293 -27.65 -5.44 -11.12
N GLN A 294 -28.91 -5.74 -10.74
CA GLN A 294 -30.07 -4.95 -11.14
C GLN A 294 -30.34 -3.79 -10.18
N THR A 295 -30.40 -4.09 -8.88
CA THR A 295 -30.78 -3.16 -7.82
C THR A 295 -29.61 -2.40 -7.22
N ARG A 296 -28.37 -2.85 -7.48
CA ARG A 296 -27.11 -2.32 -6.92
C ARG A 296 -27.00 -2.40 -5.39
N LYS A 297 -27.97 -3.06 -4.74
CA LYS A 297 -27.94 -3.31 -3.30
C LYS A 297 -26.77 -4.23 -2.95
N LEU A 298 -26.15 -3.95 -1.81
CA LEU A 298 -25.15 -4.82 -1.21
C LEU A 298 -25.77 -6.21 -0.97
N THR A 299 -25.10 -7.26 -1.43
CA THR A 299 -25.54 -8.65 -1.20
C THR A 299 -24.59 -9.41 -0.31
N ARG A 300 -23.28 -9.15 -0.41
CA ARG A 300 -22.25 -9.85 0.35
C ARG A 300 -20.96 -9.04 0.42
N LEU A 301 -20.22 -9.20 1.51
CA LEU A 301 -18.80 -8.88 1.61
C LEU A 301 -18.00 -10.16 1.64
N ALA A 302 -16.85 -10.16 0.95
CA ALA A 302 -15.84 -11.19 1.07
C ALA A 302 -14.54 -10.53 1.51
N GLU A 303 -13.98 -10.96 2.63
CA GLU A 303 -12.67 -10.49 3.09
C GLU A 303 -11.68 -11.64 3.12
N THR A 304 -10.43 -11.30 2.92
CA THR A 304 -9.28 -12.18 3.01
C THR A 304 -8.48 -11.85 4.26
N GLY A 305 -7.68 -12.80 4.68
CA GLY A 305 -6.68 -12.60 5.71
C GLY A 305 -5.69 -13.74 5.69
N TYR A 306 -4.61 -13.60 6.44
CA TYR A 306 -3.55 -14.58 6.43
C TYR A 306 -2.96 -14.78 7.82
N HIS A 307 -2.27 -15.90 7.95
CA HIS A 307 -1.39 -16.20 9.06
C HIS A 307 0.01 -16.45 8.50
N GLN A 308 1.04 -15.99 9.21
CA GLN A 308 2.43 -16.17 8.84
C GLN A 308 3.18 -16.92 9.94
N SER A 309 3.92 -17.96 9.55
CA SER A 309 4.80 -18.74 10.42
C SER A 309 6.20 -18.78 9.81
N GLY A 310 7.11 -17.97 10.36
CA GLY A 310 8.42 -17.75 9.76
C GLY A 310 8.31 -17.15 8.36
N ALA A 311 8.90 -17.82 7.37
CA ALA A 311 8.86 -17.40 5.96
C ALA A 311 7.63 -17.91 5.19
N ASN A 312 6.75 -18.69 5.83
CA ASN A 312 5.61 -19.31 5.17
C ASN A 312 4.30 -18.63 5.56
N SER A 313 3.49 -18.30 4.55
CA SER A 313 2.17 -17.70 4.71
C SER A 313 1.06 -18.68 4.32
N GLN A 314 -0.12 -18.48 4.91
CA GLN A 314 -1.35 -19.16 4.54
C GLN A 314 -2.49 -18.14 4.53
N ALA A 315 -3.16 -18.00 3.40
CA ALA A 315 -4.32 -17.11 3.28
C ALA A 315 -5.66 -17.87 3.42
N TYR A 316 -6.67 -17.10 3.81
CA TYR A 316 -8.03 -17.51 4.12
C TYR A 316 -9.03 -16.54 3.48
N ILE A 317 -10.29 -16.97 3.39
CA ILE A 317 -11.42 -16.12 2.99
C ILE A 317 -12.60 -16.36 3.91
N ARG A 318 -13.37 -15.31 4.23
CA ARG A 318 -14.67 -15.43 4.90
C ARG A 318 -15.66 -14.40 4.35
N PHE A 319 -16.94 -14.62 4.65
CA PHE A 319 -18.04 -13.88 4.05
C PHE A 319 -18.97 -13.28 5.10
N SER A 320 -19.57 -12.15 4.76
CA SER A 320 -20.63 -11.49 5.53
C SER A 320 -21.78 -11.13 4.59
N THR A 321 -23.02 -11.33 5.06
CA THR A 321 -24.26 -10.99 4.33
C THR A 321 -25.03 -9.85 4.98
N ASP A 322 -24.49 -9.26 6.05
CA ASP A 322 -25.12 -8.23 6.88
C ASP A 322 -24.25 -6.96 6.99
N ALA A 323 -23.57 -6.65 5.88
CA ALA A 323 -22.69 -5.49 5.74
C ALA A 323 -21.49 -5.48 6.70
N GLY A 324 -20.93 -6.65 6.98
CA GLY A 324 -19.71 -6.81 7.76
C GLY A 324 -19.93 -6.86 9.27
N GLN A 325 -21.19 -6.95 9.73
CA GLN A 325 -21.52 -7.04 11.15
C GLN A 325 -21.15 -8.41 11.72
N ASN A 326 -21.53 -9.47 11.02
CA ASN A 326 -21.16 -10.84 11.35
C ASN A 326 -20.45 -11.50 10.17
N TRP A 327 -19.54 -12.42 10.50
CA TRP A 327 -18.74 -13.15 9.53
C TRP A 327 -18.91 -14.65 9.74
N GLY A 328 -19.11 -15.37 8.64
CA GLY A 328 -19.15 -16.83 8.67
C GLY A 328 -17.80 -17.45 8.98
N GLN A 329 -17.79 -18.79 9.07
CA GLN A 329 -16.55 -19.56 9.19
C GLN A 329 -15.59 -19.24 8.04
N SER A 330 -14.31 -19.13 8.36
CA SER A 330 -13.27 -18.90 7.36
C SER A 330 -12.91 -20.19 6.64
N ILE A 331 -12.71 -20.08 5.35
CA ILE A 331 -12.18 -21.13 4.49
C ILE A 331 -10.66 -20.94 4.43
N LYS A 332 -9.91 -21.94 4.91
CA LYS A 332 -8.49 -22.08 4.60
C LYS A 332 -8.36 -22.54 3.16
N VAL A 333 -7.81 -21.70 2.28
CA VAL A 333 -7.72 -22.03 0.85
C VAL A 333 -6.42 -22.83 0.63
N PRO A 334 -6.47 -24.14 0.35
CA PRO A 334 -5.24 -24.94 0.24
C PRO A 334 -4.31 -24.47 -0.89
N GLN A 335 -4.90 -23.92 -1.96
CA GLN A 335 -4.17 -23.38 -3.10
C GLN A 335 -3.46 -22.06 -2.80
N TRP A 336 -3.73 -21.43 -1.65
CA TRP A 336 -3.09 -20.22 -1.17
C TRP A 336 -2.07 -20.49 -0.06
N HIS A 337 -1.47 -21.68 -0.06
CA HIS A 337 -0.23 -21.91 0.67
C HIS A 337 0.89 -21.08 0.00
N GLY A 338 1.65 -20.34 0.80
CA GLY A 338 2.66 -19.41 0.29
C GLY A 338 2.09 -18.06 -0.17
N VAL A 339 0.89 -17.70 0.30
CA VAL A 339 0.20 -16.43 -0.03
C VAL A 339 -0.17 -15.73 1.27
N ASN A 340 0.05 -14.42 1.32
CA ASN A 340 -0.36 -13.57 2.44
C ASN A 340 -1.49 -12.62 2.02
N GLU A 341 -1.18 -11.49 1.42
CA GLU A 341 -2.14 -10.45 1.07
C GLU A 341 -2.88 -10.79 -0.23
N VAL A 342 -4.21 -10.65 -0.23
CA VAL A 342 -5.06 -11.07 -1.34
C VAL A 342 -6.13 -10.04 -1.62
N SER A 343 -6.01 -9.39 -2.77
CA SER A 343 -7.01 -8.47 -3.29
C SER A 343 -8.06 -9.25 -4.12
N LEU A 344 -9.32 -9.19 -3.69
CA LEU A 344 -10.43 -9.88 -4.34
C LEU A 344 -11.14 -9.01 -5.36
N PHE A 345 -11.57 -9.61 -6.46
CA PHE A 345 -12.27 -8.93 -7.54
C PHE A 345 -13.33 -9.81 -8.20
N ARG A 346 -14.48 -9.20 -8.50
CA ARG A 346 -15.57 -9.82 -9.29
C ARG A 346 -15.35 -9.53 -10.76
N THR A 347 -15.11 -10.56 -11.55
CA THR A 347 -14.89 -10.42 -13.01
C THR A 347 -16.22 -10.23 -13.74
N ALA A 348 -16.18 -9.75 -15.00
CA ALA A 348 -17.39 -9.50 -15.78
C ALA A 348 -18.22 -10.76 -16.08
N ASN A 349 -17.63 -11.95 -16.04
CA ASN A 349 -18.34 -13.23 -16.18
C ASN A 349 -18.84 -13.80 -14.83
N GLY A 350 -18.78 -13.02 -13.74
CA GLY A 350 -19.32 -13.39 -12.43
C GLY A 350 -18.38 -14.19 -11.53
N ASN A 351 -17.27 -14.69 -12.07
CA ASN A 351 -16.26 -15.41 -11.30
C ASN A 351 -15.54 -14.48 -10.31
N LEU A 352 -14.89 -15.10 -9.32
CA LEU A 352 -13.94 -14.42 -8.47
C LEU A 352 -12.53 -14.58 -9.01
N LEU A 353 -11.78 -13.48 -8.92
CA LEU A 353 -10.37 -13.38 -9.15
C LEU A 353 -9.73 -12.91 -7.83
N ALA A 354 -8.68 -13.60 -7.41
CA ALA A 354 -7.78 -13.21 -6.35
C ALA A 354 -6.46 -12.80 -6.97
N ALA A 355 -5.98 -11.60 -6.66
CA ALA A 355 -4.62 -11.17 -6.95
C ALA A 355 -3.80 -11.29 -5.66
N CYS A 356 -2.80 -12.18 -5.69
CA CYS A 356 -2.14 -12.72 -4.51
C CYS A 356 -0.70 -12.21 -4.45
N ARG A 357 -0.32 -11.62 -3.30
CA ARG A 357 1.08 -11.50 -2.91
C ARG A 357 1.58 -12.87 -2.47
N THR A 358 2.70 -13.31 -3.04
CA THR A 358 3.27 -14.65 -2.77
C THR A 358 4.57 -14.54 -2.01
N ASP A 359 4.82 -15.48 -1.10
CA ASP A 359 6.05 -15.53 -0.29
C ASP A 359 7.33 -15.47 -1.15
N VAL A 360 8.42 -15.08 -0.48
CA VAL A 360 9.76 -15.05 -1.07
C VAL A 360 10.09 -16.43 -1.64
N PRO A 361 10.45 -16.53 -2.94
CA PRO A 361 10.71 -17.82 -3.55
C PRO A 361 11.92 -18.49 -2.90
N GLN A 362 11.88 -19.82 -2.77
CA GLN A 362 12.90 -20.60 -2.06
C GLN A 362 14.33 -20.34 -2.54
N ARG A 363 14.53 -20.05 -3.84
CA ARG A 363 15.86 -19.71 -4.41
C ARG A 363 16.46 -18.41 -3.85
N LEU A 364 15.65 -17.57 -3.21
CA LEU A 364 16.05 -16.33 -2.53
C LEU A 364 16.07 -16.50 -1.00
N THR A 365 16.34 -17.72 -0.51
CA THR A 365 16.46 -18.02 0.93
C THR A 365 17.38 -17.03 1.65
N GLY A 366 16.96 -16.58 2.84
CA GLY A 366 17.68 -15.59 3.64
C GLY A 366 17.33 -14.13 3.29
N LYS A 367 16.58 -13.89 2.21
CA LYS A 367 15.94 -12.60 1.98
C LYS A 367 14.65 -12.53 2.79
N THR A 368 14.58 -11.54 3.68
CA THR A 368 13.44 -11.34 4.58
C THR A 368 12.69 -10.04 4.31
N LEU A 369 13.22 -9.18 3.42
CA LEU A 369 12.52 -7.98 3.01
C LEU A 369 11.38 -8.38 2.08
N ASP A 370 10.24 -7.80 2.36
CA ASP A 370 8.96 -8.05 1.69
C ASP A 370 9.00 -7.68 0.19
N HIS A 371 10.01 -6.90 -0.23
CA HIS A 371 10.39 -6.62 -1.62
C HIS A 371 10.69 -7.86 -2.46
N PHE A 372 11.11 -8.96 -1.84
CA PHE A 372 11.46 -10.20 -2.54
C PHE A 372 10.26 -11.13 -2.76
N GLU A 373 9.06 -10.69 -2.39
CA GLU A 373 7.81 -11.41 -2.61
C GLU A 373 7.24 -11.14 -4.00
N GLY A 374 6.47 -12.10 -4.50
CA GLY A 374 5.94 -12.12 -5.87
C GLY A 374 4.46 -11.73 -5.97
N LEU A 375 3.95 -11.84 -7.19
CA LEU A 375 2.56 -11.58 -7.54
C LEU A 375 2.02 -12.72 -8.39
N GLY A 376 0.83 -13.22 -8.04
CA GLY A 376 0.12 -14.22 -8.81
C GLY A 376 -1.38 -13.99 -8.80
N THR A 377 -2.11 -14.87 -9.50
CA THR A 377 -3.58 -14.83 -9.54
C THR A 377 -4.19 -16.21 -9.32
N SER A 378 -5.38 -16.25 -8.73
CA SER A 378 -6.15 -17.47 -8.49
C SER A 378 -7.63 -17.19 -8.75
N HIS A 379 -8.37 -18.20 -9.20
CA HIS A 379 -9.76 -18.04 -9.65
C HIS A 379 -10.71 -18.96 -8.91
N SER A 380 -11.91 -18.46 -8.64
CA SER A 380 -13.03 -19.27 -8.18
C SER A 380 -14.23 -19.10 -9.12
N ARG A 381 -14.84 -20.24 -9.47
CA ARG A 381 -16.05 -20.33 -10.30
C ARG A 381 -17.31 -20.62 -9.49
N ASP A 382 -17.16 -20.77 -8.17
CA ASP A 382 -18.20 -21.22 -7.25
C ASP A 382 -18.33 -20.29 -6.04
N ASP A 383 -18.14 -18.98 -6.30
CA ASP A 383 -18.34 -17.90 -5.33
C ASP A 383 -17.40 -17.95 -4.12
N GLY A 384 -16.16 -18.40 -4.34
CA GLY A 384 -15.06 -18.38 -3.39
C GLY A 384 -14.97 -19.63 -2.52
N ARG A 385 -15.72 -20.69 -2.85
CA ARG A 385 -15.69 -21.97 -2.11
C ARG A 385 -14.48 -22.81 -2.49
N THR A 386 -14.13 -22.88 -3.76
CA THR A 386 -12.92 -23.54 -4.27
C THR A 386 -12.14 -22.61 -5.19
N TRP A 387 -10.83 -22.82 -5.23
CA TRP A 387 -9.89 -21.93 -5.91
C TRP A 387 -8.93 -22.72 -6.79
N SER A 388 -8.52 -22.13 -7.92
CA SER A 388 -7.42 -22.65 -8.72
C SER A 388 -6.10 -22.49 -7.99
N THR A 389 -5.09 -23.26 -8.41
CA THR A 389 -3.70 -22.98 -8.04
C THR A 389 -3.32 -21.54 -8.42
N VAL A 390 -2.44 -20.93 -7.63
CA VAL A 390 -1.91 -19.59 -7.96
C VAL A 390 -1.08 -19.69 -9.24
N GLN A 391 -1.43 -18.88 -10.23
CA GLN A 391 -0.65 -18.65 -11.43
C GLN A 391 0.22 -17.42 -11.21
N LYS A 392 1.53 -17.63 -11.01
CA LYS A 392 2.49 -16.55 -10.77
C LYS A 392 2.67 -15.69 -12.02
N LEU A 393 2.56 -14.37 -11.85
CA LEU A 393 2.90 -13.36 -12.85
C LEU A 393 4.35 -12.91 -12.70
N TYR A 394 4.81 -12.74 -11.46
CA TYR A 394 6.18 -12.38 -11.11
C TYR A 394 6.62 -13.22 -9.91
N ASP A 395 7.87 -13.66 -9.91
CA ASP A 395 8.43 -14.42 -8.81
C ASP A 395 8.84 -13.53 -7.63
N TYR A 396 9.17 -12.26 -7.90
CA TYR A 396 9.51 -11.27 -6.88
C TYR A 396 9.29 -9.81 -7.34
N GLY A 397 9.32 -8.86 -6.41
CA GLY A 397 9.45 -7.43 -6.66
C GLY A 397 8.17 -6.69 -7.05
N ARG A 398 7.09 -7.42 -7.38
CA ARG A 398 5.78 -6.86 -7.74
C ARG A 398 4.73 -7.44 -6.81
N HIS A 399 3.88 -6.60 -6.22
CA HIS A 399 2.76 -6.99 -5.35
C HIS A 399 1.86 -5.77 -5.01
N HIS A 400 1.02 -5.88 -3.98
CA HIS A 400 -0.05 -4.92 -3.61
C HIS A 400 -0.95 -4.50 -4.78
N PRO A 401 -1.64 -5.48 -5.41
CA PRO A 401 -2.46 -5.25 -6.58
C PRO A 401 -3.79 -4.54 -6.25
N SER A 402 -4.23 -3.68 -7.16
CA SER A 402 -5.57 -3.09 -7.17
C SER A 402 -6.21 -3.27 -8.54
N LEU A 403 -7.49 -3.67 -8.57
CA LEU A 403 -8.18 -4.05 -9.80
C LEU A 403 -9.37 -3.15 -10.09
N VAL A 404 -9.55 -2.78 -11.36
CA VAL A 404 -10.73 -2.06 -11.84
C VAL A 404 -11.32 -2.74 -13.08
N LEU A 405 -12.66 -2.74 -13.18
CA LEU A 405 -13.38 -3.24 -14.36
C LEU A 405 -13.64 -2.09 -15.34
N MET A 406 -13.17 -2.25 -16.56
CA MET A 406 -13.39 -1.28 -17.64
C MET A 406 -14.74 -1.53 -18.34
N PRO A 407 -15.34 -0.51 -19.00
CA PRO A 407 -16.60 -0.67 -19.73
C PRO A 407 -16.57 -1.77 -20.79
N ASN A 408 -15.43 -1.98 -21.43
CA ASN A 408 -15.20 -3.04 -22.41
C ASN A 408 -14.94 -4.42 -21.79
N ARG A 409 -15.20 -4.58 -20.48
CA ARG A 409 -15.02 -5.81 -19.69
C ARG A 409 -13.57 -6.25 -19.50
N ASN A 410 -12.60 -5.45 -19.95
CA ASN A 410 -11.20 -5.65 -19.56
C ASN A 410 -11.02 -5.40 -18.07
N ILE A 411 -10.07 -6.11 -17.48
CA ILE A 411 -9.62 -5.89 -16.11
C ILE A 411 -8.26 -5.20 -16.18
N VAL A 412 -8.10 -4.12 -15.43
CA VAL A 412 -6.81 -3.47 -15.22
C VAL A 412 -6.35 -3.81 -13.82
N MET A 413 -5.14 -4.33 -13.68
CA MET A 413 -4.48 -4.51 -12.39
C MET A 413 -3.32 -3.53 -12.30
N THR A 414 -3.38 -2.60 -11.34
CA THR A 414 -2.23 -1.77 -10.95
C THR A 414 -1.50 -2.43 -9.80
N TYR A 415 -0.19 -2.27 -9.70
CA TYR A 415 0.62 -2.85 -8.63
C TYR A 415 1.91 -2.06 -8.44
N VAL A 416 2.58 -2.27 -7.30
CA VAL A 416 3.86 -1.63 -7.03
C VAL A 416 5.02 -2.43 -7.61
N VAL A 417 6.09 -1.72 -7.98
CA VAL A 417 7.39 -2.30 -8.32
C VAL A 417 8.41 -1.86 -7.27
N ARG A 418 8.86 -2.82 -6.46
CA ARG A 418 9.84 -2.63 -5.38
C ARG A 418 11.21 -3.23 -5.72
N LEU A 419 11.26 -4.19 -6.63
CA LEU A 419 12.49 -4.78 -7.18
C LEU A 419 12.29 -5.17 -8.64
N GLY A 420 13.42 -5.45 -9.31
CA GLY A 420 13.45 -5.99 -10.66
C GLY A 420 13.36 -4.93 -11.76
N TYR A 421 13.56 -3.67 -11.41
CA TYR A 421 14.19 -2.74 -12.34
C TYR A 421 15.70 -2.85 -12.23
N VAL A 422 16.42 -2.64 -13.33
CA VAL A 422 17.87 -2.44 -13.28
C VAL A 422 18.17 -1.13 -12.55
N ASP A 423 19.37 -1.01 -12.00
CA ASP A 423 19.80 0.26 -11.41
C ASP A 423 19.85 1.35 -12.49
N ASP A 424 19.59 2.60 -12.10
CA ASP A 424 19.69 3.74 -13.01
C ASP A 424 21.14 3.96 -13.48
N SER A 425 21.35 4.91 -14.39
CA SER A 425 22.70 5.25 -14.90
C SER A 425 23.70 5.70 -13.82
N SER A 426 23.23 6.01 -12.62
CA SER A 426 24.04 6.39 -11.45
C SER A 426 24.22 5.23 -10.46
N GLY A 427 23.72 4.04 -10.77
CA GLY A 427 23.84 2.85 -9.92
C GLY A 427 22.87 2.83 -8.74
N PHE A 428 21.76 3.58 -8.81
CA PHE A 428 20.73 3.54 -7.78
C PHE A 428 19.59 2.61 -8.14
N PRO A 429 19.02 1.88 -7.17
CA PRO A 429 17.83 1.06 -7.39
C PRO A 429 16.67 1.93 -7.84
N GLN A 430 15.84 1.41 -8.74
CA GLN A 430 14.64 2.07 -9.23
C GLN A 430 13.37 1.41 -8.68
N PHE A 431 12.33 2.21 -8.56
CA PHE A 431 11.01 1.80 -8.09
C PHE A 431 9.94 2.35 -9.03
N GLY A 432 8.73 1.79 -8.97
CA GLY A 432 7.66 2.29 -9.80
C GLY A 432 6.28 1.79 -9.45
N ILE A 433 5.34 2.23 -10.27
CA ILE A 433 3.96 1.77 -10.34
C ILE A 433 3.69 1.31 -11.76
N GLU A 434 3.16 0.11 -11.89
CA GLU A 434 2.83 -0.48 -13.19
C GLU A 434 1.35 -0.88 -13.25
N ALA A 435 0.88 -1.14 -14.47
CA ALA A 435 -0.40 -1.79 -14.69
C ALA A 435 -0.36 -2.81 -15.83
N VAL A 436 -1.15 -3.87 -15.71
CA VAL A 436 -1.37 -4.89 -16.74
C VAL A 436 -2.85 -5.03 -17.04
N VAL A 437 -3.16 -5.51 -18.25
CA VAL A 437 -4.54 -5.69 -18.70
C VAL A 437 -4.82 -7.16 -18.95
N SER A 438 -5.95 -7.64 -18.44
CA SER A 438 -6.56 -8.89 -18.85
C SER A 438 -7.79 -8.63 -19.71
N ARG A 439 -7.93 -9.40 -20.80
CA ARG A 439 -9.03 -9.34 -21.76
C ARG A 439 -9.93 -10.57 -21.71
N ASP A 440 -9.59 -11.53 -20.87
CA ASP A 440 -10.22 -12.84 -20.73
C ASP A 440 -10.63 -13.12 -19.28
N HIS A 441 -11.09 -12.07 -18.60
CA HIS A 441 -11.60 -12.14 -17.23
C HIS A 441 -10.56 -12.60 -16.19
N GLY A 442 -9.31 -12.18 -16.38
CA GLY A 442 -8.19 -12.41 -15.47
C GLY A 442 -7.43 -13.70 -15.73
N MET A 443 -7.82 -14.50 -16.73
CA MET A 443 -7.19 -15.79 -17.00
C MET A 443 -5.77 -15.64 -17.56
N THR A 444 -5.53 -14.61 -18.37
CA THR A 444 -4.19 -14.22 -18.85
C THR A 444 -3.99 -12.72 -18.71
N TRP A 445 -2.72 -12.31 -18.66
CA TRP A 445 -2.30 -10.93 -18.43
C TRP A 445 -1.30 -10.48 -19.50
N ASP A 446 -1.48 -9.27 -20.01
CA ASP A 446 -0.65 -8.72 -21.08
C ASP A 446 0.63 -8.08 -20.54
N LEU A 447 1.66 -8.90 -20.29
CA LEU A 447 2.93 -8.46 -19.67
C LEU A 447 3.86 -7.72 -20.64
N ASP A 448 3.74 -8.02 -21.94
CA ASP A 448 4.50 -7.40 -23.04
C ASP A 448 4.06 -5.96 -23.33
N HIS A 449 2.82 -5.64 -22.95
CA HIS A 449 2.18 -4.35 -23.18
C HIS A 449 1.78 -3.64 -21.88
N ARG A 450 2.53 -3.92 -20.81
CA ARG A 450 2.30 -3.30 -19.49
C ARG A 450 2.51 -1.78 -19.55
N TYR A 451 1.88 -1.09 -18.64
CA TYR A 451 1.93 0.35 -18.49
C TYR A 451 2.90 0.69 -17.37
N LEU A 452 3.88 1.56 -17.63
CA LEU A 452 4.70 2.22 -16.63
C LEU A 452 3.97 3.50 -16.24
N LEU A 453 3.32 3.50 -15.07
CA LEU A 453 2.53 4.65 -14.63
C LEU A 453 3.43 5.74 -14.06
N HIS A 454 4.41 5.37 -13.24
CA HIS A 454 5.42 6.27 -12.70
C HIS A 454 6.64 5.47 -12.26
N VAL A 455 7.84 5.95 -12.57
CA VAL A 455 9.12 5.32 -12.25
C VAL A 455 10.04 6.37 -11.63
N TRP A 456 10.78 6.00 -10.60
CA TRP A 456 11.74 6.90 -9.95
C TRP A 456 12.99 6.16 -9.46
N SER A 457 14.10 6.89 -9.45
CA SER A 457 15.33 6.47 -8.78
C SER A 457 15.19 6.60 -7.26
N GLY A 458 15.68 5.59 -6.54
CA GLY A 458 15.74 5.62 -5.09
C GLY A 458 16.80 6.56 -4.53
N LYS A 459 17.82 6.92 -5.32
CA LYS A 459 18.96 7.77 -4.88
C LYS A 459 19.58 7.34 -3.55
N ARG A 460 19.53 6.04 -3.23
CA ARG A 460 20.03 5.46 -1.97
C ARG A 460 20.56 4.05 -2.20
N THR A 461 21.60 3.69 -1.45
CA THR A 461 22.22 2.35 -1.48
C THR A 461 22.39 1.79 -0.07
N GLY A 462 22.98 0.60 0.06
CA GLY A 462 23.27 -0.03 1.35
C GLY A 462 22.01 -0.47 2.10
N LYS A 463 22.05 -0.52 3.43
CA LYS A 463 20.95 -1.07 4.26
C LYS A 463 19.61 -0.31 4.16
N THR A 464 19.63 0.89 3.58
CA THR A 464 18.47 1.79 3.48
C THR A 464 18.04 2.04 2.04
N TYR A 465 18.55 1.25 1.09
CA TYR A 465 18.26 1.37 -0.34
C TYR A 465 16.76 1.34 -0.63
N TRP A 466 15.99 0.62 0.18
CA TRP A 466 14.58 0.35 0.02
C TRP A 466 13.65 1.42 0.60
N TRP A 467 14.15 2.36 1.39
CA TRP A 467 13.30 3.42 1.96
C TRP A 467 12.54 4.28 0.94
N PRO A 468 13.05 4.56 -0.27
CA PRO A 468 12.33 5.27 -1.31
C PRO A 468 11.26 4.43 -2.01
N SER A 469 11.13 3.14 -1.67
CA SER A 469 10.24 2.21 -2.38
C SER A 469 8.77 2.61 -2.32
N SER A 470 8.07 2.17 -3.36
CA SER A 470 6.61 2.17 -3.45
C SER A 470 5.98 1.30 -2.35
N GLN A 471 4.74 1.60 -1.97
CA GLN A 471 4.05 0.86 -0.89
C GLN A 471 2.88 0.03 -1.40
N ALA A 472 1.70 0.61 -1.55
CA ALA A 472 0.51 -0.05 -2.08
C ALA A 472 -0.09 0.79 -3.22
N THR A 473 -0.92 0.16 -4.05
CA THR A 473 -1.76 0.86 -5.05
C THR A 473 -3.23 0.75 -4.69
N SER A 474 -4.01 1.77 -5.04
CA SER A 474 -5.47 1.73 -4.94
C SER A 474 -6.10 2.52 -6.09
N SER A 475 -6.83 1.82 -6.95
CA SER A 475 -7.36 2.36 -8.19
C SER A 475 -8.88 2.42 -8.17
N THR A 476 -9.43 3.52 -8.71
CA THR A 476 -10.86 3.67 -8.99
C THR A 476 -11.07 4.13 -10.43
N ARG A 477 -12.25 3.82 -10.99
CA ARG A 477 -12.62 4.18 -12.35
C ARG A 477 -13.74 5.20 -12.35
N SER A 478 -13.56 6.28 -13.10
CA SER A 478 -14.60 7.27 -13.39
C SER A 478 -15.54 6.79 -14.52
N PRO A 479 -16.77 7.34 -14.60
CA PRO A 479 -17.74 6.94 -15.64
C PRO A 479 -17.22 7.10 -17.07
N ASP A 480 -16.41 8.13 -17.32
CA ASP A 480 -15.78 8.46 -18.59
C ASP A 480 -14.63 7.51 -19.01
N GLY A 481 -14.32 6.51 -18.19
CA GLY A 481 -13.26 5.53 -18.42
C GLY A 481 -11.88 5.96 -17.91
N THR A 482 -11.76 7.14 -17.30
CA THR A 482 -10.54 7.57 -16.62
C THR A 482 -10.27 6.67 -15.40
N ILE A 483 -9.01 6.33 -15.18
CA ILE A 483 -8.53 5.59 -14.01
C ILE A 483 -7.76 6.56 -13.13
N LEU A 484 -8.10 6.60 -11.86
CA LEU A 484 -7.34 7.31 -10.84
C LEU A 484 -6.65 6.27 -9.96
N THR A 485 -5.32 6.26 -9.95
CA THR A 485 -4.50 5.33 -9.17
C THR A 485 -3.77 6.10 -8.09
N ALA A 486 -4.10 5.82 -6.83
CA ALA A 486 -3.33 6.26 -5.67
C ALA A 486 -2.18 5.29 -5.38
N PHE A 487 -1.05 5.80 -4.93
CA PHE A 487 0.08 4.98 -4.54
C PHE A 487 0.96 5.64 -3.48
N GLY A 488 1.55 4.83 -2.61
CA GLY A 488 2.55 5.31 -1.65
C GLY A 488 3.94 5.34 -2.27
N THR A 489 4.73 6.37 -1.97
CA THR A 489 6.09 6.56 -2.53
C THR A 489 7.05 7.19 -1.52
N GLY A 490 8.34 6.90 -1.64
CA GLY A 490 9.40 7.52 -0.86
C GLY A 490 10.39 8.31 -1.70
N TYR A 491 10.07 8.70 -2.94
CA TYR A 491 11.06 9.33 -3.84
C TYR A 491 11.62 10.68 -3.34
N ARG A 492 10.89 11.39 -2.46
CA ARG A 492 11.35 12.64 -1.82
C ARG A 492 12.07 12.43 -0.49
N ILE A 493 12.27 11.18 -0.07
CA ILE A 493 12.89 10.89 1.22
C ILE A 493 14.26 11.57 1.35
N GLN A 494 14.44 12.33 2.42
CA GLN A 494 15.72 12.94 2.76
C GLN A 494 16.44 12.13 3.84
N ALA A 495 15.66 11.47 4.71
CA ALA A 495 16.11 10.65 5.83
C ALA A 495 17.05 11.37 6.81
N GLY A 496 16.50 11.81 7.94
CA GLY A 496 17.27 12.37 9.05
C GLY A 496 17.43 11.40 10.22
N LYS A 497 18.35 11.69 11.16
CA LYS A 497 18.50 10.90 12.41
C LYS A 497 17.19 10.77 13.20
N GLN A 498 16.35 11.82 13.16
CA GLN A 498 15.09 11.90 13.90
C GLN A 498 13.88 11.37 13.11
N SER A 499 13.99 11.33 11.78
CA SER A 499 12.93 10.82 10.91
C SER A 499 13.57 10.07 9.74
N PRO A 500 14.00 8.81 9.97
CA PRO A 500 14.80 8.08 9.01
C PRO A 500 14.06 7.84 7.70
N GLN A 501 12.73 7.85 7.71
CA GLN A 501 11.92 7.56 6.53
C GLN A 501 11.13 8.75 5.98
N ALA A 502 11.28 9.96 6.52
CA ALA A 502 10.53 11.11 6.02
C ALA A 502 11.27 11.92 4.92
N PRO A 503 10.50 12.61 4.06
CA PRO A 503 9.07 12.41 3.83
C PRO A 503 8.79 11.09 3.09
N ARG A 504 7.61 10.51 3.35
CA ARG A 504 6.95 9.56 2.46
C ARG A 504 5.58 10.08 2.10
N ASP A 505 5.16 9.81 0.88
CA ASP A 505 4.04 10.49 0.26
C ASP A 505 3.01 9.56 -0.34
N VAL A 506 1.84 10.13 -0.60
CA VAL A 506 0.83 9.54 -1.48
C VAL A 506 0.74 10.35 -2.78
N GLY A 507 1.03 9.67 -3.89
CA GLY A 507 0.82 10.18 -5.22
C GLY A 507 -0.50 9.73 -5.83
N LEU A 508 -1.00 10.51 -6.79
CA LEU A 508 -2.11 10.15 -7.66
C LEU A 508 -1.68 10.25 -9.11
N ILE A 509 -2.07 9.27 -9.92
CA ILE A 509 -1.96 9.31 -11.37
C ILE A 509 -3.36 9.19 -11.95
N GLU A 510 -3.75 10.19 -12.74
CA GLU A 510 -4.94 10.11 -13.58
C GLU A 510 -4.53 9.71 -15.00
N TRP A 511 -5.06 8.60 -15.49
CA TRP A 511 -4.65 8.00 -16.76
C TRP A 511 -5.78 7.22 -17.43
N ARG A 512 -5.54 6.78 -18.68
CA ARG A 512 -6.49 6.01 -19.49
C ARG A 512 -5.77 4.87 -20.19
N LEU A 513 -6.52 3.81 -20.49
CA LEU A 513 -6.03 2.75 -21.38
C LEU A 513 -5.82 3.28 -22.80
N ASN A 514 -4.80 2.78 -23.46
CA ASN A 514 -4.60 3.00 -24.89
C ASN A 514 -5.74 2.37 -25.69
N THR A 515 -6.26 3.12 -26.67
CA THR A 515 -7.29 2.66 -27.61
C THR A 515 -6.72 2.21 -28.95
N LYS A 516 -5.44 2.52 -29.23
CA LYS A 516 -4.74 2.10 -30.44
C LYS A 516 -4.29 0.64 -30.32
N PRO A 517 -4.16 -0.08 -31.44
CA PRO A 517 -3.58 -1.42 -31.42
C PRO A 517 -2.13 -1.36 -30.91
N VAL A 518 -1.74 -2.42 -30.22
CA VAL A 518 -0.36 -2.76 -29.92
C VAL A 518 0.05 -3.94 -30.79
N ASN A 519 1.34 -4.26 -30.86
CA ASN A 519 1.81 -5.39 -31.63
C ASN A 519 1.38 -6.73 -30.98
N ALA A 520 1.75 -7.83 -31.62
CA ALA A 520 1.36 -9.17 -31.18
C ALA A 520 2.40 -9.86 -30.28
N ASP A 521 3.39 -9.13 -29.76
CA ASP A 521 4.47 -9.72 -28.96
C ASP A 521 3.90 -10.34 -27.68
N ARG A 522 4.40 -11.54 -27.35
CA ARG A 522 4.04 -12.34 -26.18
C ARG A 522 5.28 -12.89 -25.47
N THR A 523 6.46 -12.41 -25.83
CA THR A 523 7.75 -12.93 -25.36
C THR A 523 7.83 -12.95 -23.83
N VAL A 524 7.45 -11.85 -23.17
CA VAL A 524 7.46 -11.74 -21.71
C VAL A 524 6.34 -12.56 -21.09
N ARG A 525 5.13 -12.56 -21.68
CA ARG A 525 3.97 -13.34 -21.20
C ARG A 525 4.13 -14.85 -21.33
N ASP A 526 4.94 -15.32 -22.27
CA ASP A 526 5.13 -16.75 -22.49
C ASP A 526 6.41 -17.28 -21.80
N ALA A 527 7.26 -16.38 -21.27
CA ALA A 527 8.40 -16.73 -20.42
C ALA A 527 7.98 -17.41 -19.10
N THR A 528 8.89 -18.16 -18.47
CA THR A 528 8.60 -18.73 -17.14
C THR A 528 8.53 -17.62 -16.09
N PHE A 529 7.67 -17.80 -15.07
CA PHE A 529 7.42 -16.77 -14.06
C PHE A 529 8.67 -16.37 -13.26
N ASP A 530 9.65 -17.26 -13.18
CA ASP A 530 10.91 -17.16 -12.44
C ASP A 530 12.12 -16.72 -13.29
N SER A 531 11.92 -16.48 -14.60
CA SER A 531 12.99 -16.04 -15.50
C SER A 531 13.36 -14.57 -15.33
N ASP A 532 14.61 -14.22 -15.64
CA ASP A 532 15.07 -12.82 -15.67
C ASP A 532 14.30 -12.00 -16.70
N LEU A 533 13.96 -12.59 -17.85
CA LEU A 533 13.15 -11.95 -18.90
C LEU A 533 11.82 -11.39 -18.36
N ARG A 534 11.28 -11.99 -17.30
CA ARG A 534 10.04 -11.57 -16.67
C ARG A 534 10.24 -10.69 -15.44
N ASN A 535 11.28 -10.95 -14.66
CA ASN A 535 11.47 -10.28 -13.37
C ASN A 535 12.44 -9.10 -13.40
N VAL A 536 13.28 -9.00 -14.43
CA VAL A 536 14.27 -7.93 -14.61
C VAL A 536 13.90 -7.11 -15.83
N PHE A 537 13.88 -5.79 -15.67
CA PHE A 537 13.48 -4.86 -16.74
C PHE A 537 14.24 -3.55 -16.62
N ASP A 538 14.62 -2.96 -17.75
CA ASP A 538 15.10 -1.59 -17.78
C ASP A 538 13.95 -0.63 -18.13
N PRO A 539 13.49 0.21 -17.21
CA PRO A 539 12.47 1.21 -17.52
C PRO A 539 12.98 2.35 -18.40
N GLY A 540 14.29 2.44 -18.66
CA GLY A 540 14.91 3.44 -19.56
C GLY A 540 14.93 3.06 -21.04
N GLU A 541 14.86 1.76 -21.36
CA GLU A 541 14.62 1.24 -22.72
C GLU A 541 13.17 1.54 -23.16
#